data_AF-A0A0F0GRK7-F1
#
_entry.id   AF-A0A0F0GRK7-F1
#
_cell.length_a   1.000
_cell.length_b   1.000
_cell.length_c   1.000
_cell.angle_alpha   90.00
_cell.angle_beta   90.00
_cell.angle_gamma   90.00
#
_symmetry.space_group_name_H-M   'P 1'
#
loop_
_entity.id
_entity.type
_entity.pdbx_description
1 polymer ?
#
loop_
_entity_poly.entity_id
_entity_poly.type
_entity_poly.pdbx_seq_one_letter_code
_entity_poly.pdbx_strand_id
1 'polypeptide(L)' 'MVGETVKYEPLLHHDFRVLGFPAAVELGKWFQYYTEFPDHILSRRDAALTREIVPTWLTLEDFLAAHREEITVGQ' A
#
# COMPACT_ATOMS: atom_id res chain seq x y z
N MET A 1 12.24 3.20 -5.12
CA MET A 1 12.33 1.83 -5.66
C MET A 1 13.80 1.46 -5.69
N VAL A 2 14.15 0.18 -5.59
CA VAL A 2 15.52 -0.12 -5.22
C VAL A 2 16.49 0.14 -6.38
N GLY A 3 17.19 1.28 -6.33
CA GLY A 3 18.07 1.78 -7.40
C GLY A 3 17.62 3.11 -8.04
N GLU A 4 16.37 3.53 -7.83
CA GLU A 4 15.80 4.75 -8.42
C GLU A 4 15.13 5.66 -7.38
N THR A 5 15.31 6.97 -7.55
CA THR A 5 14.64 8.00 -6.73
C THR A 5 13.15 7.96 -6.98
N VAL A 6 12.39 7.54 -5.97
CA VAL A 6 10.92 7.57 -5.99
C VAL A 6 10.43 8.63 -5.02
N LYS A 7 9.50 9.46 -5.50
CA LYS A 7 8.85 10.50 -4.72
C LYS A 7 7.40 10.12 -4.47
N TYR A 8 6.93 10.44 -3.28
CA TYR A 8 5.52 10.34 -2.98
C TYR A 8 4.79 11.49 -3.67
N GLU A 9 3.87 11.14 -4.57
CA GLU A 9 2.95 12.08 -5.21
C GLU A 9 1.53 11.71 -4.78
N PRO A 10 0.84 12.57 -3.99
CA PRO A 10 -0.49 12.23 -3.49
C PRO A 10 -1.51 12.26 -4.62
N LEU A 11 -2.23 11.15 -4.80
CA LEU A 11 -3.42 11.09 -5.64
C LEU A 11 -4.65 11.04 -4.74
N LEU A 12 -5.52 12.06 -4.85
CA LEU A 12 -6.70 12.12 -3.99
C LEU A 12 -7.68 11.01 -4.35
N HIS A 13 -8.38 10.50 -3.35
CA HIS A 13 -9.34 9.40 -3.53
C HIS A 13 -10.48 9.74 -4.50
N HIS A 14 -10.75 11.02 -4.77
CA HIS A 14 -11.77 11.45 -5.73
C HIS A 14 -11.21 11.40 -7.16
N ASP A 15 -9.98 11.86 -7.36
CA ASP A 15 -9.25 11.77 -8.62
C ASP A 15 -8.99 10.30 -9.01
N PHE A 16 -8.72 9.45 -8.02
CA PHE A 16 -8.55 8.02 -8.26
C PHE A 16 -9.79 7.37 -8.92
N ARG A 17 -11.01 7.79 -8.53
CA ARG A 17 -12.27 7.20 -9.03
C ARG A 17 -12.51 7.48 -10.51
N VAL A 18 -11.89 8.52 -11.06
CA VAL A 18 -12.08 8.93 -12.46
C VAL A 18 -11.03 8.37 -13.40
N LEU A 19 -10.13 7.50 -12.93
CA LEU A 19 -9.10 6.85 -13.74
C LEU A 19 -9.65 5.84 -14.78
N GLY A 20 -10.95 5.52 -14.74
CA GLY A 20 -11.66 4.81 -15.80
C GLY A 20 -11.38 3.30 -15.94
N PHE A 21 -10.46 2.74 -15.16
CA PHE A 21 -10.21 1.30 -15.14
C PHE A 21 -11.22 0.56 -14.22
N PRO A 22 -11.46 -0.75 -14.44
CA PRO A 22 -12.37 -1.53 -13.59
C PRO A 22 -11.99 -1.44 -12.11
N ALA A 23 -12.99 -1.25 -11.24
CA ALA A 23 -12.81 -1.07 -9.80
C ALA A 23 -12.16 0.25 -9.34
N ALA A 24 -11.89 1.22 -10.24
CA ALA A 24 -11.36 2.54 -9.84
C ALA A 24 -12.27 3.24 -8.81
N VAL A 25 -13.60 3.14 -8.97
CA VAL A 25 -14.57 3.73 -8.04
C VAL A 25 -14.50 3.04 -6.68
N GLU A 26 -14.49 1.71 -6.65
CA GLU A 26 -14.43 0.89 -5.44
C GLU A 26 -13.13 1.12 -4.68
N LEU A 27 -11.98 1.08 -5.35
CA LEU A 27 -10.68 1.34 -4.75
C LEU A 27 -10.58 2.77 -4.23
N GLY A 28 -11.14 3.75 -4.96
CA GLY A 28 -11.24 5.13 -4.47
C GLY A 28 -12.10 5.27 -3.20
N LYS A 29 -13.05 4.38 -2.92
CA LYS A 29 -13.76 4.35 -1.63
C LYS A 29 -12.86 3.82 -0.52
N TRP A 30 -12.05 2.80 -0.80
CA TRP A 30 -11.08 2.26 0.16
C TRP A 30 -9.98 3.27 0.51
N PHE A 31 -9.45 3.99 -0.48
CA PHE A 31 -8.48 5.07 -0.21
C PHE A 31 -9.09 6.16 0.66
N GLN A 32 -10.33 6.58 0.39
CA GLN A 32 -11.04 7.51 1.27
C GLN A 32 -11.14 6.97 2.70
N TYR A 33 -11.54 5.72 2.86
CA TYR A 33 -11.64 5.10 4.18
C TYR A 33 -10.30 5.06 4.93
N TYR A 34 -9.19 4.73 4.26
CA TYR A 34 -7.87 4.75 4.88
C TYR A 34 -7.39 6.16 5.25
N THR A 35 -7.80 7.19 4.49
CA THR A 35 -7.45 8.59 4.76
C THR A 35 -8.31 9.20 5.87
N GLU A 36 -9.62 8.96 5.88
CA GLU A 36 -10.57 9.63 6.78
C GLU A 36 -10.79 8.88 8.10
N PHE A 37 -10.52 7.57 8.15
CA PHE A 37 -10.74 6.75 9.34
C PHE A 37 -9.48 5.97 9.78
N PRO A 38 -8.29 6.61 9.87
CA PRO A 38 -7.05 5.92 10.18
C PRO A 38 -7.09 5.22 11.54
N ASP A 39 -7.66 5.86 12.57
CA ASP A 39 -7.73 5.28 13.92
C ASP A 39 -8.60 4.03 13.98
N HIS A 40 -9.69 4.01 13.22
CA HIS A 40 -10.59 2.86 13.16
C HIS A 40 -9.91 1.64 12.51
N ILE A 41 -9.12 1.86 11.45
CA ILE A 41 -8.45 0.76 10.73
C ILE A 41 -7.12 0.34 11.36
N LEU A 42 -6.29 1.29 11.81
CA LEU A 42 -4.96 1.01 12.34
C LEU A 42 -5.04 0.31 13.70
N SER A 43 -6.01 0.68 14.56
CA SER A 43 -6.23 0.01 15.85
C SER A 43 -6.58 -1.48 15.71
N ARG A 44 -7.07 -1.91 14.55
CA ARG A 44 -7.43 -3.31 14.25
C ARG A 44 -6.28 -4.10 13.60
N ARG A 45 -5.13 -3.46 13.36
CA ARG A 45 -3.99 -4.02 12.61
C ARG A 45 -2.70 -3.90 13.43
N ASP A 46 -2.66 -4.59 14.55
CA ASP A 46 -1.47 -4.63 15.39
C ASP A 46 -0.34 -5.40 14.70
N ALA A 47 0.66 -4.66 14.22
CA ALA A 47 1.82 -5.21 13.53
C ALA A 47 2.80 -5.92 14.49
N ALA A 48 2.79 -5.62 15.79
CA ALA A 48 3.61 -6.33 16.76
C ALA A 48 3.01 -7.72 17.03
N LEU A 49 1.70 -7.77 17.32
CA LEU A 49 0.97 -9.03 17.48
C LEU A 49 1.05 -9.91 16.23
N THR A 50 0.92 -9.31 15.04
CA THR A 50 1.04 -10.06 13.78
C THR A 50 2.39 -10.76 13.65
N ARG A 51 3.49 -10.09 14.05
CA ARG A 51 4.85 -10.67 14.00
C ARG A 51 5.10 -11.71 15.07
N GLU A 52 4.45 -11.60 16.23
CA GLU A 52 4.49 -12.64 17.26
C GLU A 52 3.85 -13.95 16.74
N ILE A 53 2.70 -13.83 16.06
CA ILE A 53 1.95 -14.98 15.52
C ILE A 53 2.62 -15.54 14.25
N VAL A 54 3.14 -14.67 13.38
CA VAL A 54 3.78 -15.05 12.12
C VAL A 54 5.18 -14.43 12.05
N PRO A 55 6.20 -15.06 12.68
CA PRO A 55 7.55 -14.50 12.74
C PRO A 55 8.23 -14.34 11.38
N THR A 56 7.75 -15.06 10.36
CA THR A 56 8.25 -15.00 8.98
C THR A 56 7.62 -13.86 8.17
N TRP A 57 6.74 -13.05 8.77
CA TRP A 57 6.10 -11.93 8.06
C TRP A 57 7.13 -10.84 7.76
N LEU A 58 7.30 -10.52 6.48
CA LEU A 58 8.29 -9.56 6.02
C LEU A 58 7.86 -8.12 6.31
N THR A 59 8.81 -7.26 6.66
CA THR A 59 8.60 -5.81 6.53
C THR A 59 8.48 -5.44 5.04
N LEU A 60 7.97 -4.23 4.74
CA LEU A 60 7.98 -3.74 3.36
C LEU A 60 9.42 -3.69 2.81
N GLU A 61 10.39 -3.31 3.62
CA GLU A 61 11.81 -3.24 3.23
C GLU A 61 12.37 -4.62 2.88
N ASP A 62 12.13 -5.62 3.74
CA ASP A 62 12.59 -6.99 3.51
C ASP A 62 11.90 -7.61 2.29
N PHE A 63 10.61 -7.35 2.11
CA PHE A 63 9.86 -7.79 0.92
C PHE A 63 10.45 -7.21 -0.37
N LEU A 64 10.70 -5.90 -0.40
CA LEU A 64 11.30 -5.25 -1.56
C LEU A 64 12.73 -5.72 -1.83
N ALA A 65 13.49 -6.06 -0.79
CA ALA A 65 14.83 -6.63 -0.94
C ALA A 65 14.77 -8.05 -1.53
N ALA A 66 13.86 -8.90 -1.05
CA ALA A 66 13.68 -10.28 -1.50
C ALA A 66 13.15 -10.38 -2.94
N HIS A 67 12.28 -9.47 -3.36
CA HIS A 67 11.60 -9.49 -4.65
C HIS A 67 12.13 -8.45 -5.65
N ARG A 68 13.31 -7.88 -5.40
CA ARG A 68 13.86 -6.79 -6.22
C ARG A 68 13.85 -7.10 -7.72
N GLU A 69 14.24 -8.31 -8.11
CA GLU A 69 14.38 -8.71 -9.51
C GLU A 69 13.04 -8.87 -10.24
N GLU A 70 11.94 -9.04 -9.49
CA GLU A 70 10.58 -9.17 -10.04
C GLU A 70 9.91 -7.81 -10.26
N ILE A 71 10.42 -6.76 -9.61
CA ILE A 71 9.82 -5.42 -9.63
C ILE A 71 10.44 -4.63 -10.79
N THR A 72 9.82 -4.71 -11.96
CA THR A 72 10.23 -3.95 -13.15
C THR A 72 9.45 -2.64 -13.28
N VAL A 73 10.15 -1.53 -13.50
CA VAL A 73 9.52 -0.23 -13.81
C VAL A 73 9.32 -0.11 -15.32
N GLY A 74 8.07 -0.17 -15.79
CA GLY A 74 7.70 0.09 -17.18
C GLY A 74 8.12 -0.98 -18.19
N GLN A 75 7.17 -1.84 -18.57
CA GLN A 75 7.13 -2.43 -19.92
C GLN A 75 6.00 -1.78 -20.71
#